data_AF-A0A6J5W9C2-F1
#
_entry.id   AF-A0A6J5W9C2-F1
#
_cell.length_a   1.000
_cell.length_b   1.000
_cell.length_c   1.000
_cell.angle_alpha   90.00
_cell.angle_beta   90.00
_cell.angle_gamma   90.00
#
_symmetry.space_group_name_H-M   'P 1'
#
loop_
_entity.id
_entity.type
_entity.pdbx_description
1 polymer ?
#
loop_
_entity_poly.entity_id
_entity_poly.type
_entity_poly.pdbx_seq_one_letter_code
_entity_poly.pdbx_strand_id
1 'polypeptide(L)'
;MFDLILEEAVKRNLKPEQMVKKVFVFNHPGFKRFVEVHDWKYIYNNIKSKFENKGYGNVVPHFVHWNLSEYNKNKPAIPYKGP
;
A
#
# COMPACT_ATOMS: atom_id res chain seq x y z
N MET A 1 5.03 7.72 -0.82
CA MET A 1 5.42 6.42 -0.20
C MET A 1 5.77 5.38 -1.26
N PHE A 2 4.85 4.99 -2.16
CA PHE A 2 5.11 3.99 -3.20
C PHE A 2 6.31 4.34 -4.09
N ASP A 3 6.39 5.61 -4.49
CA ASP A 3 7.50 6.13 -5.30
C ASP A 3 8.84 5.99 -4.57
N LEU A 4 8.88 6.19 -3.24
CA LEU A 4 10.11 6.04 -2.45
C LEU A 4 10.55 4.58 -2.36
N ILE A 5 9.61 3.64 -2.18
CA ILE A 5 9.92 2.20 -2.17
C ILE A 5 10.52 1.80 -3.52
N LEU A 6 9.90 2.24 -4.61
CA LEU A 6 10.37 1.93 -5.96
C LEU A 6 11.70 2.60 -6.28
N GLU A 7 11.88 3.87 -5.90
CA GLU A 7 13.10 4.63 -6.12
C GLU A 7 14.29 4.02 -5.38
N GLU A 8 14.12 3.69 -4.09
CA GLU A 8 15.18 3.04 -3.32
C GLU A 8 15.49 1.62 -3.83
N ALA A 9 14.47 0.89 -4.33
CA ALA A 9 14.68 -0.41 -4.96
C ALA A 9 15.56 -0.30 -6.22
N VAL A 10 15.24 0.64 -7.10
CA VAL A 10 16.01 0.93 -8.33
C VAL A 10 17.43 1.38 -7.98
N LYS A 11 17.57 2.33 -7.06
CA LYS A 11 18.86 2.89 -6.63
C LYS A 11 19.80 1.82 -6.05
N ARG A 12 19.24 0.85 -5.34
CA ARG A 12 20.00 -0.26 -4.73
C ARG A 12 20.08 -1.49 -5.63
N ASN A 13 19.48 -1.45 -6.82
CA ASN A 13 19.38 -2.56 -7.75
C ASN A 13 18.89 -3.86 -7.07
N LEU A 14 17.79 -3.76 -6.32
CA LEU A 14 17.24 -4.89 -5.58
C LEU A 14 16.78 -5.99 -6.53
N LYS A 15 17.05 -7.24 -6.17
CA LYS A 15 16.44 -8.41 -6.82
C LYS A 15 14.98 -8.56 -6.38
N PRO A 16 14.12 -9.20 -7.18
CA PRO A 16 12.72 -9.43 -6.84
C PRO A 16 12.50 -10.05 -5.45
N GLU A 17 13.41 -10.92 -5.00
CA GLU A 17 13.31 -11.59 -3.70
C GLU A 17 13.55 -10.66 -2.52
N GLN A 18 14.27 -9.56 -2.74
CA GLN A 18 14.60 -8.54 -1.75
C GLN A 18 13.53 -7.44 -1.68
N MET A 19 12.57 -7.43 -2.59
CA MET A 19 11.52 -6.42 -2.64
C MET A 19 10.55 -6.57 -1.46
N VAL A 20 10.05 -5.42 -1.01
CA VAL A 20 8.99 -5.37 -0.01
C VAL A 20 7.73 -6.02 -0.58
N LYS A 21 7.29 -7.13 0.02
CA LYS A 21 6.12 -7.88 -0.48
C LYS A 21 4.79 -7.36 0.05
N LYS A 22 4.79 -6.78 1.24
CA LYS A 22 3.57 -6.32 1.92
C LYS A 22 3.85 -5.08 2.74
N VAL A 23 2.96 -4.10 2.67
CA VAL A 23 3.00 -2.88 3.47
C VAL A 23 1.72 -2.82 4.29
N PHE A 24 1.88 -2.74 5.61
CA PHE A 24 0.77 -2.51 6.53
C PHE A 24 0.69 -1.01 6.82
N VAL A 25 -0.43 -0.40 6.46
CA VAL A 25 -0.69 1.01 6.72
C VAL A 25 -1.71 1.09 7.85
N PHE A 26 -1.30 1.64 8.98
CA PHE A 26 -2.17 1.87 10.13
C PHE A 26 -2.63 3.31 10.12
N ASN A 27 -3.93 3.53 10.01
CA ASN A 27 -4.47 4.86 9.75
C ASN A 27 -5.72 5.13 10.58
N HIS A 28 -5.86 6.38 11.04
CA HIS A 28 -6.99 6.87 11.83
C HIS A 28 -8.30 6.88 11.01
N PRO A 29 -9.51 6.85 11.61
CA PRO A 29 -10.78 6.80 10.89
C PRO A 29 -10.99 7.90 9.85
N GLY A 30 -10.36 9.06 10.04
CA GLY A 30 -10.36 10.15 9.06
C GLY A 30 -9.76 9.76 7.71
N PHE A 31 -8.82 8.80 7.68
CA PHE A 31 -8.20 8.29 6.47
C PHE A 31 -9.11 7.35 5.68
N LYS A 32 -10.05 6.66 6.35
CA LYS A 32 -11.07 5.85 5.65
C LYS A 32 -11.84 6.68 4.65
N ARG A 33 -12.25 7.89 5.05
CA ARG A 33 -12.91 8.86 4.17
C ARG A 33 -12.02 9.26 2.98
N PHE A 34 -10.71 9.41 3.18
CA PHE A 34 -9.79 9.70 2.09
C PHE A 34 -9.72 8.56 1.06
N VAL A 35 -9.66 7.30 1.52
CA VAL A 35 -9.66 6.12 0.64
C VAL A 35 -11.01 5.94 -0.05
N GLU A 36 -12.12 6.24 0.60
CA GLU A 36 -13.46 6.20 -0.01
C GLU A 36 -13.67 7.29 -1.08
N VAL A 37 -13.02 8.46 -0.92
CA VAL A 37 -13.11 9.58 -1.86
C VAL A 37 -12.24 9.39 -3.10
N HIS A 38 -11.14 8.66 -2.99
CA HIS A 38 -10.23 8.42 -4.11
C HIS A 38 -10.49 7.05 -4.73
N ASP A 39 -10.50 6.98 -6.06
CA ASP A 39 -10.60 5.69 -6.76
C ASP A 39 -9.30 4.90 -6.56
N TRP A 40 -9.30 4.06 -5.52
CA TRP A 40 -8.17 3.20 -5.18
C TRP A 40 -7.74 2.32 -6.35
N LYS A 41 -8.67 1.91 -7.21
CA LYS A 41 -8.36 1.13 -8.42
C LYS A 41 -7.46 1.93 -9.38
N TYR A 42 -7.76 3.22 -9.56
CA TYR A 42 -6.92 4.10 -10.36
C TYR A 42 -5.53 4.28 -9.76
N ILE A 43 -5.45 4.52 -8.43
CA ILE A 43 -4.17 4.67 -7.71
C ILE A 43 -3.33 3.40 -7.84
N TYR A 44 -3.94 2.24 -7.61
CA TYR A 44 -3.28 0.94 -7.73
C TYR A 44 -2.75 0.70 -9.14
N ASN A 45 -3.55 0.96 -10.18
CA ASN A 45 -3.11 0.80 -11.56
C ASN A 45 -1.91 1.70 -11.89
N ASN A 46 -1.91 2.96 -11.41
CA ASN A 46 -0.77 3.86 -11.59
C ASN A 46 0.49 3.33 -10.89
N ILE A 47 0.38 2.79 -9.67
CA ILE A 47 1.49 2.16 -8.95
C ILE A 47 2.01 0.95 -9.73
N LYS A 48 1.10 0.08 -10.18
CA LYS A 48 1.44 -1.13 -10.95
C LYS A 48 2.22 -0.78 -12.21
N SER A 49 1.76 0.19 -12.99
CA SER A 49 2.46 0.65 -14.20
C SER A 49 3.83 1.24 -13.90
N LYS A 50 4.00 1.99 -12.81
CA LYS A 50 5.32 2.50 -12.40
C LYS A 50 6.30 1.36 -12.09
N PHE A 51 5.85 0.32 -11.39
CA PHE A 51 6.66 -0.85 -11.08
C PHE A 51 7.00 -1.65 -12.33
N GLU A 52 6.04 -1.88 -13.23
CA GLU A 52 6.25 -2.52 -14.53
C GLU A 52 7.33 -1.80 -15.36
N ASN A 53 7.24 -0.47 -15.46
CA ASN A 53 8.20 0.36 -16.21
C ASN A 53 9.63 0.30 -15.65
N LYS A 54 9.80 -0.11 -14.39
CA LYS A 54 11.11 -0.27 -13.74
C LYS A 54 11.58 -1.73 -13.67
N GLY A 55 10.86 -2.66 -14.30
CA GLY A 55 11.19 -4.09 -14.29
C GLY A 55 10.73 -4.85 -13.04
N TYR A 56 9.89 -4.25 -12.21
CA TYR A 56 9.39 -4.80 -10.94
C TYR A 56 7.90 -5.18 -10.98
N GLY A 57 7.32 -5.34 -12.17
CA GLY A 57 5.88 -5.58 -12.35
C GLY A 57 5.34 -6.85 -11.67
N ASN A 58 6.19 -7.85 -11.42
CA ASN A 58 5.84 -9.08 -10.72
C ASN A 58 5.95 -9.00 -9.19
N VAL A 59 6.46 -7.90 -8.65
CA VAL A 59 6.76 -7.72 -7.21
C VAL A 59 6.21 -6.39 -6.69
N VAL A 60 5.04 -5.98 -7.18
CA VAL A 60 4.29 -4.86 -6.61
C VAL A 60 3.86 -5.22 -5.19
N PRO A 61 4.18 -4.40 -4.17
CA PRO A 61 3.81 -4.70 -2.79
C PRO A 61 2.30 -4.79 -2.62
N HIS A 62 1.83 -5.73 -1.82
CA HIS A 62 0.42 -5.80 -1.41
C HIS A 62 0.16 -4.84 -0.23
N PHE A 63 -0.81 -3.95 -0.38
CA PHE A 63 -1.14 -2.96 0.66
C PHE A 63 -2.28 -3.44 1.53
N VAL A 64 -2.08 -3.43 2.84
CA VAL A 64 -3.11 -3.78 3.82
C VAL A 64 -3.39 -2.56 4.69
N HIS A 65 -4.57 -1.99 4.51
CA HIS A 65 -5.00 -0.82 5.26
C HIS A 65 -5.73 -1.26 6.53
N TRP A 66 -5.12 -0.95 7.67
CA TRP A 66 -5.72 -1.10 8.98
C TRP A 66 -6.34 0.23 9.36
N ASN A 67 -7.64 0.31 9.18
CA ASN A 67 -8.40 1.44 9.69
C ASN A 67 -8.57 1.25 11.20
N LEU A 68 -7.72 1.94 11.96
CA LEU A 68 -7.81 1.97 13.41
C LEU A 68 -9.07 2.76 13.76
N SER A 69 -9.97 2.19 14.56
CA SER A 69 -11.01 2.99 15.19
C SER A 69 -10.39 3.87 16.27
N GLU A 70 -11.10 4.92 16.69
CA GLU A 70 -10.84 5.47 18.04
C GLU A 70 -10.86 4.30 19.03
N TYR A 71 -9.95 4.35 20.02
CA TYR A 71 -9.81 3.25 20.97
C TYR A 71 -11.15 3.01 21.68
N ASN A 72 -11.73 1.83 21.44
CA ASN A 72 -12.95 1.39 22.10
C ASN A 72 -12.74 -0.05 22.54
N LYS A 73 -12.62 -0.27 23.86
CA LYS A 73 -12.43 -1.60 24.46
C LYS A 73 -13.48 -2.64 24.05
N ASN A 74 -14.66 -2.21 23.60
CA ASN A 74 -15.76 -3.07 23.17
C ASN A 74 -15.84 -3.26 21.64
N LYS A 75 -14.99 -2.58 20.85
CA LYS A 75 -14.95 -2.66 19.38
C LYS A 75 -13.50 -2.69 18.90
N PRO A 76 -12.85 -3.85 18.86
CA PRO A 76 -11.46 -3.96 18.40
C PRO A 76 -11.33 -3.56 16.92
N ALA A 77 -10.19 -2.96 16.56
CA ALA A 77 -9.89 -2.58 15.19
C ALA A 77 -9.80 -3.82 14.29
N ILE A 78 -10.43 -3.74 13.11
CA ILE A 78 -10.47 -4.82 12.11
C ILE A 78 -9.73 -4.39 10.82
N PRO A 79 -8.86 -5.24 10.25
CA PRO A 79 -8.19 -4.96 8.99
C PRO A 79 -9.19 -4.88 7.83
N TYR A 80 -8.97 -3.92 6.92
CA TYR A 80 -9.65 -3.87 5.64
C TYR A 80 -8.69 -4.28 4.53
N LYS A 81 -9.13 -5.20 3.68
CA LYS A 81 -8.43 -5.56 2.45
C LYS A 81 -9.23 -4.99 1.30
N GLY A 82 -8.74 -3.92 0.69
CA GLY A 82 -9.22 -3.50 -0.62
C GLY A 82 -8.74 -4.49 -1.69
N PRO A 83 -9.48 -4.62 -2.80
CA PRO A 83 -8.92 -5.24 -4.01
C PRO A 83 -7.69 -4.50 -4.53
#